data_AF-A0A7V9M009-F1
#
_entry.id   AF-A0A7V9M009-F1
#
_cell.length_a   1.000
_cell.length_b   1.000
_cell.length_c   1.000
_cell.angle_alpha   90.00
_cell.angle_beta   90.00
_cell.angle_gamma   90.00
#
_symmetry.space_group_name_H-M   'P 1'
#
loop_
_entity.id
_entity.type
_entity.pdbx_description
1 polymer ?
#
loop_
_entity_poly.entity_id
_entity_poly.type
_entity_poly.pdbx_seq_one_letter_code
_entity_poly.pdbx_strand_id
1 'polypeptide(L)'
;MKKRLIVIGGGAAGFFCAVNAAATNPSLEVIILEKSGKLLSKVKVSGGGRCNVTHACFSIAEMIKNYPRGKNFLKKAFHHFFIADTVNWFEQKGVKLKTEADGRMFPQSDSSQSIIDCLMREINKYGIQNLMNSEVKKLQVTSHKLHTVLANGEEMDCDFVCVASGG
;
A
#
# COMPACT_ATOMS: atom_id res chain seq x y z
N MET A 1 8.48 24.92 -5.12
CA MET A 1 9.18 23.72 -4.64
C MET A 1 8.30 22.51 -4.91
N LYS A 2 8.89 21.35 -5.22
CA LYS A 2 8.14 20.10 -5.40
C LYS A 2 7.58 19.67 -4.03
N LYS A 3 6.28 19.40 -3.91
CA LYS A 3 5.71 18.90 -2.65
C LYS A 3 6.14 17.46 -2.42
N ARG A 4 6.29 17.05 -1.16
CA ARG A 4 6.76 15.72 -0.76
C ARG A 4 5.77 14.98 0.13
N LEU A 5 5.49 13.74 -0.21
CA LEU A 5 4.78 12.75 0.60
C LEU A 5 5.77 11.71 1.13
N ILE A 6 5.81 11.55 2.46
CA ILE A 6 6.49 10.43 3.12
C ILE A 6 5.46 9.36 3.48
N VAL A 7 5.67 8.14 2.99
CA VAL A 7 4.87 6.96 3.31
C VAL A 7 5.66 6.05 4.24
N ILE A 8 5.15 5.81 5.45
CA ILE A 8 5.85 5.05 6.49
C ILE A 8 5.33 3.62 6.49
N GLY A 9 6.15 2.67 6.04
CA GLY A 9 5.85 1.24 5.93
C GLY A 9 5.87 0.75 4.49
N GLY A 10 6.78 -0.19 4.20
CA GLY A 10 6.94 -0.84 2.91
C GLY A 10 6.02 -2.06 2.71
N GLY A 11 4.81 -2.02 3.27
CA GLY A 11 3.78 -3.06 3.12
C GLY A 11 2.82 -2.79 1.96
N ALA A 12 1.79 -3.64 1.81
CA ALA A 12 0.80 -3.51 0.74
C ALA A 12 0.12 -2.12 0.71
N ALA A 13 -0.32 -1.62 1.88
CA ALA A 13 -0.96 -0.32 2.00
C ALA A 13 -0.03 0.85 1.62
N GLY A 14 1.24 0.79 2.05
CA GLY A 14 2.23 1.83 1.74
C GLY A 14 2.56 1.89 0.25
N PHE A 15 2.81 0.73 -0.36
CA PHE A 15 3.02 0.66 -1.81
C PHE A 15 1.80 1.12 -2.60
N PHE A 16 0.61 0.67 -2.22
CA PHE A 16 -0.62 1.08 -2.90
C PHE A 16 -0.86 2.59 -2.77
N CYS A 17 -0.66 3.17 -1.58
CA CYS A 17 -0.76 4.62 -1.39
C CYS A 17 0.26 5.38 -2.26
N ALA A 18 1.52 4.98 -2.20
CA ALA A 18 2.60 5.66 -2.91
C ALA A 18 2.37 5.67 -4.44
N VAL A 19 2.04 4.50 -5.01
CA VAL A 19 1.77 4.36 -6.46
C VAL A 19 0.60 5.22 -6.88
N ASN A 20 -0.53 5.17 -6.16
CA ASN A 20 -1.71 5.96 -6.55
C ASN A 20 -1.49 7.46 -6.34
N ALA A 21 -0.74 7.88 -5.31
CA ALA A 21 -0.39 9.28 -5.08
C ALA A 21 0.49 9.84 -6.21
N ALA A 22 1.52 9.11 -6.62
CA ALA A 22 2.38 9.51 -7.74
C ALA A 22 1.64 9.49 -9.08
N ALA A 23 0.76 8.51 -9.31
CA ALA A 23 -0.04 8.40 -10.53
C ALA A 23 -1.04 9.56 -10.69
N THR A 24 -1.66 9.99 -9.59
CA THR A 24 -2.65 11.08 -9.57
C THR A 24 -2.02 12.47 -9.49
N ASN A 25 -0.80 12.56 -8.97
CA ASN A 25 -0.04 13.81 -8.91
C ASN A 25 1.42 13.58 -9.36
N PRO A 26 1.71 13.70 -10.67
CA PRO A 26 3.06 13.50 -11.21
C PRO A 26 4.11 14.48 -10.66
N SER A 27 3.66 15.63 -10.13
CA SER A 27 4.53 16.63 -9.51
C SER A 27 4.86 16.32 -8.04
N LEU A 28 4.22 15.32 -7.42
CA LEU A 28 4.48 14.93 -6.04
C LEU A 28 5.76 14.09 -5.97
N GLU A 29 6.66 14.43 -5.05
CA GLU A 29 7.76 13.55 -4.67
C GLU A 29 7.23 12.55 -3.63
N VAL A 30 7.45 11.26 -3.85
CA VAL A 30 6.97 10.22 -2.94
C VAL A 30 8.14 9.37 -2.48
N ILE A 31 8.27 9.21 -1.17
CA ILE A 31 9.32 8.40 -0.54
C ILE A 31 8.64 7.41 0.41
N ILE A 32 8.93 6.12 0.23
CA ILE A 32 8.54 5.05 1.15
C ILE A 32 9.69 4.81 2.13
N LEU A 33 9.40 4.79 3.43
CA LEU A 33 10.35 4.47 4.49
C LEU A 33 9.96 3.14 5.12
N GLU A 34 10.85 2.15 5.04
CA GLU A 34 10.65 0.82 5.62
C GLU A 34 11.69 0.57 6.71
N LYS A 35 11.20 0.21 7.90
CA LYS A 35 12.04 -0.08 9.07
C LYS A 35 13.00 -1.24 8.85
N SER A 36 12.56 -2.28 8.16
CA SER A 36 13.35 -3.49 7.94
C SER A 36 14.17 -3.45 6.64
N GLY A 37 15.04 -4.43 6.46
CA GLY A 37 15.73 -4.67 5.19
C GLY A 37 14.87 -5.44 4.16
N LYS A 38 13.56 -5.56 4.35
CA LYS A 38 12.67 -6.36 3.50
C LYS A 38 11.34 -5.67 3.23
N LEU A 39 11.07 -5.36 1.96
CA LEU A 39 9.79 -4.84 1.50
C LEU A 39 8.77 -5.96 1.34
N LEU A 40 7.48 -5.63 1.51
CA LEU A 40 6.35 -6.51 1.17
C LEU A 40 6.39 -7.91 1.82
N SER A 41 7.11 -8.06 2.94
CA SER A 41 7.31 -9.35 3.63
C SER A 41 5.99 -10.04 3.98
N LYS A 42 5.00 -9.28 4.48
CA LYS A 42 3.67 -9.80 4.79
C LYS A 42 2.90 -10.23 3.53
N VAL A 43 3.08 -9.53 2.40
CA VAL A 43 2.50 -9.93 1.09
C VAL A 43 3.09 -11.27 0.64
N LYS A 44 4.43 -11.41 0.74
CA LYS A 44 5.15 -12.62 0.35
C LYS A 44 4.65 -13.88 1.04
N VAL A 45 4.35 -13.82 2.35
CA VAL A 45 3.93 -15.00 3.11
C VAL A 45 2.40 -15.22 3.10
N SER A 46 1.62 -14.21 2.71
CA SER A 46 0.16 -14.28 2.74
C SER A 46 -0.41 -15.36 1.82
N GLY A 47 -1.54 -15.96 2.22
CA GLY A 47 -2.21 -17.00 1.42
C GLY A 47 -1.34 -18.23 1.13
N GLY A 48 -0.40 -18.56 2.03
CA GLY A 48 0.54 -19.67 1.85
C GLY A 48 1.58 -19.41 0.76
N GLY A 49 2.01 -18.16 0.57
CA GLY A 49 2.95 -17.78 -0.48
C GLY A 49 2.31 -17.39 -1.80
N ARG A 50 0.98 -17.50 -1.92
CA ARG A 50 0.22 -17.22 -3.15
C ARG A 50 -0.37 -15.81 -3.19
N CYS A 51 -0.47 -15.15 -2.04
CA CYS A 51 -1.17 -13.89 -1.82
C CYS A 51 -2.68 -13.96 -2.10
N ASN A 52 -3.48 -14.12 -1.03
CA ASN A 52 -4.92 -13.90 -1.10
C ASN A 52 -5.17 -12.38 -1.21
N VAL A 53 -5.33 -11.89 -2.44
CA VAL A 53 -5.33 -10.46 -2.79
C VAL A 53 -6.60 -9.77 -2.29
N THR A 54 -7.75 -10.41 -2.50
CA THR A 54 -9.07 -9.90 -2.13
C THR A 54 -10.06 -11.07 -2.04
N HIS A 55 -11.35 -10.78 -1.87
CA HIS A 55 -12.41 -11.78 -1.74
C HIS A 55 -13.61 -11.39 -2.61
N ALA A 56 -14.18 -12.34 -3.35
CA ALA A 56 -15.25 -12.15 -4.32
C ALA A 56 -16.64 -11.93 -3.66
N CYS A 57 -16.76 -10.88 -2.86
CA CYS A 57 -18.00 -10.44 -2.21
C CYS A 57 -18.43 -9.06 -2.73
N PHE A 58 -19.14 -9.03 -3.85
CA PHE A 58 -19.45 -7.78 -4.57
C PHE A 58 -20.56 -6.92 -3.94
N SER A 59 -21.04 -7.27 -2.75
CA SER A 59 -21.95 -6.44 -1.97
C SER A 59 -21.19 -5.75 -0.84
N ILE A 60 -21.14 -4.42 -0.84
CA ILE A 60 -20.57 -3.64 0.27
C ILE A 60 -21.25 -4.01 1.60
N ALA A 61 -22.58 -4.18 1.59
CA ALA A 61 -23.35 -4.49 2.79
C ALA A 61 -23.00 -5.86 3.40
N GLU A 62 -22.66 -6.84 2.56
CA GLU A 62 -22.19 -8.16 3.00
C GLU A 62 -20.72 -8.12 3.40
N MET A 63 -19.86 -7.51 2.58
CA MET A 63 -18.41 -7.48 2.81
C MET A 63 -18.04 -6.82 4.15
N ILE A 64 -18.71 -5.74 4.53
CA ILE A 64 -18.44 -5.04 5.80
C ILE A 64 -18.81 -5.87 7.04
N LYS A 65 -19.66 -6.91 6.92
CA LYS A 65 -19.98 -7.81 8.05
C LYS A 65 -18.76 -8.60 8.51
N ASN A 66 -17.81 -8.85 7.61
CA ASN A 66 -16.53 -9.50 7.91
C ASN A 66 -15.54 -8.59 8.66
N TYR A 67 -15.87 -7.31 8.85
CA TYR A 67 -15.01 -6.31 9.51
C TYR A 67 -15.76 -5.55 10.62
N PRO A 68 -16.19 -6.21 11.71
CA PRO A 68 -17.07 -5.59 12.71
C PRO A 68 -16.46 -4.34 13.37
N ARG A 69 -15.16 -4.37 13.69
CA ARG A 69 -14.45 -3.23 14.31
C ARG A 69 -14.28 -2.03 13.38
N GLY A 70 -14.23 -2.26 12.07
CA GLY A 70 -13.95 -1.23 11.05
C GLY A 70 -15.15 -0.87 10.15
N LYS A 71 -16.33 -1.42 10.43
CA LYS A 71 -17.49 -1.44 9.52
C LYS A 71 -17.83 -0.06 8.94
N ASN A 72 -17.98 0.96 9.78
CA ASN A 72 -18.40 2.30 9.34
C ASN A 72 -17.34 3.01 8.51
N PHE A 73 -16.07 2.85 8.86
CA PHE A 73 -14.94 3.40 8.09
C PHE A 73 -14.83 2.71 6.74
N LEU A 74 -14.82 1.37 6.73
CA LEU A 74 -14.70 0.59 5.50
C LEU A 74 -15.89 0.77 4.57
N LYS A 75 -17.11 0.94 5.08
CA LYS A 75 -18.27 1.27 4.23
C LYS A 75 -18.00 2.51 3.38
N LYS A 76 -17.44 3.58 3.97
CA LYS A 76 -17.08 4.80 3.24
C LYS A 76 -15.94 4.54 2.26
N ALA A 77 -14.89 3.82 2.68
CA ALA A 77 -13.75 3.51 1.82
C ALA A 77 -14.16 2.65 0.60
N PHE A 78 -15.03 1.66 0.79
CA PHE A 78 -15.52 0.79 -0.28
C PHE A 78 -16.40 1.50 -1.32
N HIS A 79 -16.96 2.67 -1.02
CA HIS A 79 -17.59 3.49 -2.05
C HIS A 79 -16.59 4.20 -2.98
N HIS A 80 -15.32 4.29 -2.59
CA HIS A 80 -14.26 4.93 -3.38
C HIS A 80 -13.37 3.90 -4.09
N PHE A 81 -13.07 2.78 -3.44
CA PHE A 81 -12.26 1.70 -4.00
C PHE A 81 -12.67 0.36 -3.38
N PHE A 82 -13.19 -0.54 -4.21
CA PHE A 82 -13.73 -1.83 -3.78
C PHE A 82 -13.09 -3.01 -4.49
N ILE A 83 -13.75 -4.18 -4.46
CA ILE A 83 -13.23 -5.43 -5.02
C ILE A 83 -13.07 -5.33 -6.53
N ALA A 84 -14.08 -4.82 -7.25
CA ALA A 84 -13.99 -4.67 -8.71
C ALA A 84 -12.83 -3.75 -9.10
N ASP A 85 -12.64 -2.64 -8.38
CA ASP A 85 -11.53 -1.72 -8.59
C ASP A 85 -10.18 -2.39 -8.29
N THR A 86 -10.11 -3.20 -7.22
CA THR A 86 -8.91 -3.97 -6.87
C THR A 86 -8.52 -4.93 -7.98
N VAL A 87 -9.48 -5.71 -8.49
CA VAL A 87 -9.25 -6.66 -9.59
C VAL A 87 -8.76 -5.90 -10.82
N ASN A 88 -9.49 -4.86 -11.21
CA ASN A 88 -9.16 -4.08 -12.41
C ASN A 88 -7.80 -3.39 -12.29
N TRP A 89 -7.44 -2.90 -11.09
CA TRP A 89 -6.15 -2.24 -10.83
C TRP A 89 -4.96 -3.16 -11.06
N PHE A 90 -5.06 -4.43 -10.66
CA PHE A 90 -4.03 -5.45 -10.89
C PHE A 90 -4.03 -5.95 -12.35
N GLU A 91 -5.21 -6.16 -12.94
CA GLU A 91 -5.32 -6.63 -14.33
C GLU A 91 -4.77 -5.62 -15.34
N GLN A 92 -5.04 -4.32 -15.16
CA GLN A 92 -4.45 -3.25 -15.96
C GLN A 92 -2.92 -3.18 -15.85
N LYS A 93 -2.36 -3.81 -14.80
CA LYS A 93 -0.92 -3.94 -14.58
C LYS A 93 -0.42 -5.35 -14.90
N GLY A 94 -1.19 -6.13 -15.65
CA GLY A 94 -0.78 -7.44 -16.16
C GLY A 94 -0.76 -8.55 -15.11
N VAL A 95 -1.42 -8.38 -13.96
CA VAL A 95 -1.65 -9.47 -13.00
C VAL A 95 -3.11 -9.87 -13.03
N LYS A 96 -3.40 -10.98 -13.72
CA LYS A 96 -4.74 -11.59 -13.71
C LYS A 96 -5.02 -12.26 -12.37
N LEU A 97 -6.24 -12.08 -11.87
CA LEU A 97 -6.69 -12.72 -10.65
C LEU A 97 -7.69 -13.84 -10.98
N LYS A 98 -7.69 -14.89 -10.16
CA LYS A 98 -8.65 -16.00 -10.22
C LYS A 98 -9.37 -16.11 -8.88
N THR A 99 -10.64 -16.50 -8.95
CA THR A 99 -11.48 -16.77 -7.77
C THR A 99 -11.51 -18.27 -7.51
N GLU A 100 -11.30 -18.67 -6.26
CA GLU A 100 -11.49 -20.05 -5.81
C GLU A 100 -12.92 -20.30 -5.33
N ALA A 101 -13.29 -21.58 -5.12
CA ALA A 101 -14.65 -21.97 -4.73
C ALA A 101 -15.13 -21.35 -3.41
N ASP A 102 -14.21 -20.99 -2.52
CA ASP A 102 -14.52 -20.30 -1.25
C ASP A 102 -14.54 -18.78 -1.36
N GLY A 103 -14.45 -18.23 -2.58
CA GLY A 103 -14.49 -16.80 -2.87
C GLY A 103 -13.17 -16.07 -2.67
N ARG A 104 -12.10 -16.70 -2.16
CA ARG A 104 -10.78 -16.06 -2.10
C ARG A 104 -10.24 -15.81 -3.50
N MET A 105 -9.49 -14.72 -3.67
CA MET A 105 -8.91 -14.35 -4.95
C MET A 105 -7.39 -14.34 -4.91
N PHE A 106 -6.77 -15.04 -5.84
CA PHE A 106 -5.32 -15.21 -5.95
C PHE A 106 -4.82 -14.74 -7.32
N PRO A 107 -3.54 -14.37 -7.49
CA PRO A 107 -2.96 -14.23 -8.82
C PRO A 107 -3.05 -15.56 -9.58
N GLN A 108 -3.27 -15.51 -10.88
CA GLN A 108 -3.38 -16.70 -11.72
C GLN A 108 -2.12 -17.60 -11.65
N SER A 109 -0.97 -17.00 -11.34
CA SER A 109 0.32 -17.68 -11.14
C SER A 109 0.43 -18.50 -9.85
N ASP A 110 -0.54 -18.40 -8.93
CA ASP A 110 -0.45 -18.94 -7.57
C ASP A 110 0.80 -18.47 -6.80
N SER A 111 1.36 -17.32 -7.15
CA SER A 111 2.57 -16.81 -6.51
C SER A 111 2.41 -15.36 -6.08
N SER A 112 2.65 -15.11 -4.79
CA SER A 112 2.74 -13.76 -4.22
C SER A 112 3.82 -12.93 -4.90
N GLN A 113 4.83 -13.57 -5.52
CA GLN A 113 5.87 -12.89 -6.26
C GLN A 113 5.29 -12.07 -7.42
N SER A 114 4.23 -12.55 -8.09
CA SER A 114 3.58 -11.78 -9.16
C SER A 114 2.95 -10.48 -8.65
N ILE A 115 2.43 -10.48 -7.42
CA ILE A 115 1.91 -9.27 -6.77
C ILE A 115 3.06 -8.33 -6.37
N ILE A 116 4.13 -8.88 -5.80
CA ILE A 116 5.33 -8.12 -5.41
C ILE A 116 5.96 -7.45 -6.64
N ASP A 117 6.19 -8.21 -7.72
CA ASP A 117 6.79 -7.71 -8.96
C ASP A 117 5.94 -6.60 -9.58
N CYS A 118 4.62 -6.75 -9.55
CA CYS A 118 3.71 -5.72 -9.99
C CYS A 118 3.88 -4.42 -9.18
N LEU A 119 3.86 -4.51 -7.85
CA LEU A 119 4.01 -3.34 -6.97
C LEU A 119 5.39 -2.69 -7.12
N MET A 120 6.46 -3.49 -7.22
CA MET A 120 7.83 -3.02 -7.42
C MET A 120 8.00 -2.33 -8.78
N ARG A 121 7.43 -2.90 -9.85
CA ARG A 121 7.46 -2.28 -11.17
C ARG A 121 6.72 -0.95 -11.19
N GLU A 122 5.59 -0.83 -10.52
CA GLU A 122 4.87 0.44 -10.45
C GLU A 122 5.64 1.51 -9.68
N ILE A 123 6.25 1.20 -8.54
CA ILE A 123 7.06 2.21 -7.83
C ILE A 123 8.25 2.68 -8.68
N ASN A 124 8.90 1.77 -9.42
CA ASN A 124 9.99 2.11 -10.33
C ASN A 124 9.50 2.96 -11.50
N LYS A 125 8.35 2.63 -12.08
CA LYS A 125 7.71 3.38 -13.17
C LYS A 125 7.45 4.84 -12.80
N TYR A 126 7.04 5.10 -11.56
CA TYR A 126 6.79 6.46 -11.06
C TYR A 126 7.99 7.12 -10.38
N GLY A 127 9.17 6.47 -10.38
CA GLY A 127 10.37 7.01 -9.73
C GLY A 127 10.22 7.22 -8.22
N ILE A 128 9.39 6.41 -7.57
CA ILE A 128 9.15 6.47 -6.12
C ILE A 128 10.38 5.89 -5.41
N GLN A 129 10.95 6.67 -4.50
CA GLN A 129 12.09 6.21 -3.69
C GLN A 129 11.60 5.28 -2.57
N ASN A 130 12.34 4.22 -2.29
CA ASN A 130 12.07 3.30 -1.18
C ASN A 130 13.33 3.10 -0.32
N LEU A 131 13.35 3.70 0.86
CA LEU A 131 14.47 3.61 1.78
C LEU A 131 14.18 2.51 2.80
N MET A 132 14.95 1.42 2.73
CA MET A 132 14.95 0.32 3.70
C MET A 132 15.90 0.61 4.85
N ASN A 133 15.69 -0.07 5.99
CA ASN A 133 16.41 0.20 7.24
C ASN A 133 16.23 1.66 7.73
N SER A 134 15.13 2.30 7.34
CA SER A 134 14.78 3.68 7.67
C SER A 134 13.64 3.70 8.67
N GLU A 135 13.93 3.31 9.91
CA GLU A 135 12.93 3.33 10.98
C GLU A 135 12.58 4.77 11.38
N VAL A 136 11.34 5.19 11.14
CA VAL A 136 10.83 6.46 11.67
C VAL A 136 10.54 6.31 13.16
N LYS A 137 11.17 7.15 13.98
CA LYS A 137 10.97 7.21 15.44
C LYS A 137 10.02 8.31 15.86
N LYS A 138 9.97 9.43 15.13
CA LYS A 138 9.10 10.56 15.46
C LYS A 138 8.51 11.18 14.20
N LEU A 139 7.28 11.67 14.35
CA LEU A 139 6.65 12.63 13.46
C LEU A 139 6.54 13.93 14.23
N GLN A 140 7.12 15.00 13.71
CA GLN A 140 7.12 16.29 14.34
C GLN A 140 6.43 17.31 13.45
N VAL A 141 5.52 18.06 14.07
CA VAL A 141 4.85 19.21 13.46
C VAL A 141 5.30 20.43 14.24
N THR A 142 6.02 21.31 13.58
CA THR A 142 6.38 22.63 14.08
C THR A 142 5.41 23.67 13.51
N SER A 143 5.51 24.93 13.94
CA SER A 143 4.64 26.01 13.46
C SER A 143 4.63 26.16 11.93
N HIS A 144 5.69 25.73 11.24
CA HIS A 144 5.86 25.95 9.80
C HIS A 144 6.30 24.71 9.01
N LYS A 145 6.53 23.55 9.64
CA LYS A 145 7.06 22.35 8.96
C LYS A 145 6.56 21.05 9.58
N LEU A 146 6.35 20.05 8.73
CA LEU A 146 6.16 18.64 9.08
C LEU A 146 7.43 17.88 8.68
N HIS A 147 7.99 17.10 9.60
CA HIS A 147 9.17 16.29 9.31
C HIS A 147 9.15 14.96 10.08
N THR A 148 9.84 13.97 9.50
CA THR A 148 10.07 12.67 10.14
C THR A 148 11.47 12.61 10.71
N VAL A 149 11.63 12.04 11.92
CA VAL A 149 12.93 11.77 12.52
C VAL A 149 13.19 10.26 12.48
N LEU A 150 14.27 9.86 11.82
CA LEU A 150 14.70 8.47 11.70
C LEU A 150 15.50 8.01 12.92
N ALA A 151 15.65 6.69 13.09
CA ALA A 151 16.37 6.09 14.21
C ALA A 151 17.87 6.45 14.24
N ASN A 152 18.47 6.76 13.09
CA ASN A 152 19.84 7.24 12.96
C ASN A 152 19.98 8.75 13.26
N GLY A 153 18.89 9.45 13.58
CA GLY A 153 18.86 10.90 13.83
C GLY A 153 18.66 11.76 12.58
N GLU A 154 18.59 11.17 11.39
CA GLU A 154 18.31 11.90 10.15
C GLU A 154 16.87 12.45 10.16
N GLU A 155 16.71 13.69 9.70
CA GLU A 155 15.42 14.35 9.57
C GLU A 155 15.05 14.57 8.10
N MET A 156 13.79 14.33 7.76
CA MET A 156 13.27 14.58 6.41
C MET A 156 12.01 15.45 6.46
N ASP A 157 12.14 16.65 5.91
CA ASP A 157 11.02 17.56 5.66
C ASP A 157 10.03 16.94 4.66
N CYS A 158 8.74 17.13 4.89
CA CYS A 158 7.66 16.74 3.97
C CYS A 158 6.41 17.62 4.13
N ASP A 159 5.56 17.63 3.10
CA ASP A 159 4.27 18.32 3.13
C ASP A 159 3.15 17.39 3.62
N PHE A 160 3.31 16.09 3.40
CA PHE A 160 2.31 15.08 3.71
C PHE A 160 2.98 13.82 4.29
N VAL A 161 2.27 13.16 5.20
CA VAL A 161 2.67 11.85 5.74
C VAL A 161 1.52 10.87 5.65
N CYS A 162 1.80 9.65 5.17
CA CYS A 162 0.90 8.50 5.27
C CYS A 162 1.53 7.44 6.18
N VAL A 163 0.85 7.09 7.28
CA VAL A 163 1.30 6.03 8.18
C VAL A 163 0.67 4.71 7.74
N ALA A 164 1.49 3.82 7.18
CA ALA A 164 1.12 2.51 6.65
C ALA A 164 1.97 1.38 7.27
N SER A 165 2.37 1.53 8.54
CA SER A 165 3.29 0.63 9.26
C SER A 165 2.69 -0.72 9.64
N GLY A 166 1.40 -0.93 9.38
CA GLY A 166 0.66 -2.11 9.83
C GLY A 166 0.48 -2.15 11.35
N GLY A 167 0.14 -3.33 11.85
CA GLY A 167 0.13 -3.67 13.27
C GLY A 167 0.86 -4.97 13.55
#